data_AF-A0A6P1J1I1-F1
#
_entry.id   AF-A0A6P1J1I1-F1
#
_cell.length_a   1.000
_cell.length_b   1.000
_cell.length_c   1.000
_cell.angle_alpha   90.00
_cell.angle_beta   90.00
_cell.angle_gamma   90.00
#
_symmetry.space_group_name_H-M   'P 1'
#
loop_
_entity.id
_entity.type
_entity.pdbx_description
1 polymer ?
#
loop_
_entity_poly.entity_id
_entity_poly.type
_entity_poly.pdbx_seq_one_letter_code
_entity_poly.pdbx_strand_id
1 'polypeptide(L)'
;MADVGHTAKRSLFFAATLLYAWCNCPRMGSSANGIKLGTIIPVSSRDIIKIASSKAYKQAEGDPHIKHQRKHLHQEMLQEGAVEKTRQASAVITNPTHLAIAILYDKDKTPLPVVLAKGEGALAARMVQAARESGVPVLQNIPLARAMMESAEVDQYIPSELVEAVAEVLRMVEAMKQEHNP
;
A
#
# COMPACT_ATOMS: atom_id res chain seq x y z
N MET A 1 -37.27 -46.35 -10.23
CA MET A 1 -37.81 -45.75 -8.98
C MET A 1 -36.92 -44.55 -8.70
N ALA A 2 -37.24 -43.32 -9.12
CA ALA A 2 -38.48 -42.54 -8.95
C ALA A 2 -38.72 -42.22 -7.46
N ASP A 3 -38.92 -40.98 -6.96
CA ASP A 3 -39.16 -39.65 -7.58
C ASP A 3 -38.39 -38.53 -6.80
N VAL A 4 -38.02 -37.34 -7.29
CA VAL A 4 -38.48 -36.36 -8.32
C VAL A 4 -39.26 -35.13 -7.76
N GLY A 5 -38.52 -34.21 -7.12
CA GLY A 5 -38.63 -32.74 -7.29
C GLY A 5 -39.78 -31.92 -6.65
N HIS A 6 -39.43 -30.83 -5.96
CA HIS A 6 -40.14 -29.53 -5.90
C HIS A 6 -39.18 -28.45 -5.33
N THR A 7 -38.68 -27.44 -6.05
CA THR A 7 -39.31 -26.23 -6.61
C THR A 7 -40.02 -25.29 -5.62
N ALA A 8 -39.39 -24.16 -5.29
CA ALA A 8 -40.08 -22.92 -4.89
C ALA A 8 -39.27 -21.67 -5.30
N LYS A 9 -39.74 -20.94 -6.32
CA LYS A 9 -39.28 -19.58 -6.65
C LYS A 9 -40.15 -18.56 -5.90
N ARG A 10 -39.56 -17.46 -5.40
CA ARG A 10 -40.19 -16.16 -5.05
C ARG A 10 -39.10 -15.24 -4.43
N SER A 11 -38.96 -13.96 -4.75
CA SER A 11 -39.72 -13.04 -5.62
C SER A 11 -38.81 -11.93 -6.17
N LEU A 12 -39.16 -11.34 -7.32
CA LEU A 12 -38.57 -10.07 -7.79
C LEU A 12 -39.23 -8.86 -7.11
N PHE A 13 -38.44 -7.84 -6.81
CA PHE A 13 -38.76 -6.39 -6.77
C PHE A 13 -37.38 -5.69 -6.85
N PHE A 14 -36.97 -4.89 -7.84
CA PHE A 14 -37.66 -4.15 -8.91
C PHE A 14 -38.47 -2.92 -8.47
N ALA A 15 -37.75 -1.93 -7.94
CA ALA A 15 -38.06 -0.49 -7.90
C ALA A 15 -36.77 0.27 -7.51
N ALA A 16 -36.46 1.49 -7.95
CA ALA A 16 -36.94 2.27 -9.09
C ALA A 16 -35.87 3.32 -9.47
N THR A 17 -36.00 3.91 -10.67
CA THR A 17 -35.06 4.85 -11.30
C THR A 17 -35.22 6.31 -10.81
N LEU A 18 -34.18 7.14 -11.01
CA LEU A 18 -34.17 8.63 -10.98
C LEU A 18 -34.29 9.28 -9.58
N LEU A 19 -33.57 10.36 -9.24
CA LEU A 19 -33.61 11.65 -9.93
C LEU A 19 -32.37 12.55 -9.69
N TYR A 20 -31.78 13.06 -10.77
CA TYR A 20 -30.93 14.26 -10.78
C TYR A 20 -31.83 15.50 -11.02
N ALA A 21 -31.84 16.48 -10.10
CA ALA A 21 -32.26 17.88 -10.30
C ALA A 21 -32.02 18.64 -8.97
N TRP A 22 -31.28 19.75 -8.88
CA TRP A 22 -31.45 21.03 -9.57
C TRP A 22 -32.83 21.67 -9.31
N CYS A 23 -33.01 22.19 -8.09
CA CYS A 23 -34.12 23.10 -7.79
C CYS A 23 -33.61 24.55 -7.72
N ASN A 24 -34.03 25.31 -8.72
CA ASN A 24 -33.70 26.72 -8.95
C ASN A 24 -34.61 27.61 -8.09
N CYS A 25 -34.05 28.57 -7.34
CA CYS A 25 -34.85 29.48 -6.49
C CYS A 25 -34.71 30.93 -7.00
N PRO A 26 -35.74 31.48 -7.68
CA PRO A 26 -35.61 32.76 -8.37
C PRO A 26 -36.30 33.96 -7.68
N ARG A 27 -35.63 35.12 -7.80
CA ARG A 27 -36.21 36.45 -8.16
C ARG A 27 -36.53 37.52 -7.09
N MET A 28 -35.52 38.39 -6.90
CA MET A 28 -35.55 39.88 -6.98
C MET A 28 -36.36 40.79 -6.02
N GLY A 29 -35.69 41.88 -5.62
CA GLY A 29 -36.25 43.12 -5.03
C GLY A 29 -35.19 43.80 -4.13
N SER A 30 -34.22 44.60 -4.61
CA SER A 30 -34.29 45.90 -5.33
C SER A 30 -34.77 47.09 -4.49
N SER A 31 -33.83 47.81 -3.86
CA SER A 31 -33.83 49.27 -3.59
C SER A 31 -32.61 49.60 -2.69
N ALA A 32 -31.82 50.66 -2.79
CA ALA A 32 -31.44 51.66 -3.81
C ALA A 32 -30.53 52.67 -3.07
N ASN A 33 -29.68 53.39 -3.82
CA ASN A 33 -28.99 54.65 -3.43
C ASN A 33 -27.82 54.59 -2.43
N GLY A 34 -26.76 55.39 -2.66
CA GLY A 34 -25.88 55.73 -1.54
C GLY A 34 -24.49 56.36 -1.74
N ILE A 35 -23.99 56.56 -2.97
CA ILE A 35 -22.89 57.49 -3.35
C ILE A 35 -21.85 57.88 -2.27
N LYS A 36 -20.58 57.51 -2.47
CA LYS A 36 -19.44 58.46 -2.50
C LYS A 36 -18.15 57.81 -3.02
N LEU A 37 -17.79 58.13 -4.27
CA LEU A 37 -16.39 58.13 -4.70
C LEU A 37 -15.72 59.42 -4.18
N GLY A 38 -14.44 59.31 -3.86
CA GLY A 38 -13.64 60.35 -3.21
C GLY A 38 -13.08 59.80 -1.88
N THR A 39 -11.77 59.75 -1.65
CA THR A 39 -10.71 60.61 -2.21
C THR A 39 -9.42 59.81 -2.46
N ILE A 40 -8.80 59.98 -3.63
CA ILE A 40 -7.41 59.60 -3.83
C ILE A 40 -6.55 60.73 -3.23
N ILE A 41 -5.82 60.44 -2.14
CA ILE A 41 -4.76 61.31 -1.63
C ILE A 41 -3.45 60.51 -1.63
N PRO A 42 -2.42 60.90 -2.40
CA PRO A 42 -1.15 60.21 -2.41
C PRO A 42 -0.30 60.65 -1.22
N VAL A 43 0.20 59.70 -0.42
CA VAL A 43 1.21 59.98 0.62
C VAL A 43 2.47 59.12 0.43
N SER A 44 3.44 59.77 -0.21
CA SER A 44 4.89 59.70 0.05
C SER A 44 5.57 58.33 0.18
N SER A 45 6.42 58.06 -0.81
CA SER A 45 7.51 57.08 -0.74
C SER A 45 8.44 57.28 0.46
N ARG A 46 8.30 56.40 1.48
CA ARG A 46 9.41 55.80 2.25
C ARG A 46 8.89 54.73 3.22
N ASP A 47 9.75 53.75 3.50
CA ASP A 47 9.71 52.89 4.69
C ASP A 47 8.56 51.87 4.84
N ILE A 48 8.41 50.96 3.86
CA ILE A 48 8.07 49.56 4.18
C ILE A 48 9.32 48.67 4.03
N ILE A 49 10.13 48.72 5.08
CA ILE A 49 10.97 47.65 5.64
C ILE A 49 11.75 46.81 4.61
N LYS A 50 12.82 47.40 4.06
CA LYS A 50 13.86 46.72 3.28
C LYS A 50 14.91 46.04 4.20
N ILE A 51 14.48 45.26 5.20
CA ILE A 51 15.37 44.56 6.14
C ILE A 51 14.84 43.16 6.47
N ALA A 52 15.75 42.18 6.55
CA ALA A 52 15.64 40.85 7.20
C ALA A 52 15.40 39.56 6.37
N SER A 53 15.15 39.58 5.05
CA SER A 53 15.06 38.35 4.23
C SER A 53 16.42 37.68 3.92
N SER A 54 17.33 37.60 4.89
CA SER A 54 18.60 36.86 4.79
C SER A 54 19.14 36.31 6.13
N LYS A 55 18.39 36.45 7.24
CA LYS A 55 18.80 35.94 8.57
C LYS A 55 17.74 35.14 9.33
N ALA A 56 16.63 34.75 8.68
CA ALA A 56 15.54 33.99 9.29
C ALA A 56 15.32 32.58 8.66
N TYR A 57 16.28 32.06 7.88
CA TYR A 57 16.24 30.72 7.26
C TYR A 57 17.27 29.73 7.86
N LYS A 58 17.90 30.04 9.00
CA LYS A 58 18.96 29.22 9.60
C LYS A 58 18.59 28.54 10.93
N GLN A 59 17.30 28.51 11.30
CA GLN A 59 16.82 27.91 12.56
C GLN A 59 15.64 26.94 12.39
N ALA A 60 15.04 26.84 11.21
CA ALA A 60 14.02 25.83 10.90
C ALA A 60 14.62 24.49 10.44
N GLU A 61 15.88 24.51 9.97
CA GLU A 61 16.64 23.31 9.65
C GLU A 61 17.38 22.86 10.91
N GLY A 62 16.80 21.89 11.64
CA GLY A 62 17.51 21.20 12.70
C GLY A 62 18.78 20.52 12.17
N ASP A 63 19.77 20.33 13.04
CA ASP A 63 21.12 19.83 12.71
C ASP A 63 21.08 18.70 11.66
N PRO A 64 21.87 18.80 10.56
CA PRO A 64 21.88 17.78 9.52
C PRO A 64 22.11 16.36 10.08
N HIS A 65 22.87 16.20 11.17
CA HIS A 65 23.06 14.93 11.85
C HIS A 65 21.73 14.37 12.39
N ILE A 66 20.90 15.21 13.02
CA ILE A 66 19.57 14.83 13.50
C ILE A 66 18.63 14.53 12.33
N LYS A 67 18.73 15.25 11.20
CA LYS A 67 17.97 14.94 9.98
C LYS A 67 18.35 13.58 9.38
N HIS A 68 19.66 13.27 9.34
CA HIS A 68 20.16 11.97 8.88
C HIS A 68 19.75 10.84 9.83
N GLN A 69 19.88 11.03 11.15
CA GLN A 69 19.47 10.05 12.17
C GLN A 69 17.96 9.75 12.10
N ARG A 70 17.11 10.80 11.98
CA ARG A 70 15.66 10.62 11.82
C ARG A 70 15.29 9.90 10.52
N LYS A 71 16.02 10.16 9.42
CA LYS A 71 15.83 9.42 8.15
C LYS A 71 16.24 7.95 8.31
N HIS A 72 17.37 7.67 8.95
CA HIS A 72 17.86 6.32 9.19
C HIS A 72 16.86 5.50 10.01
N LEU A 73 16.45 6.03 11.17
CA LEU A 73 15.46 5.40 12.05
C LEU A 73 14.13 5.12 11.33
N HIS A 74 13.65 6.07 10.50
CA HIS A 74 12.45 5.85 9.72
C HIS A 74 12.61 4.75 8.65
N GLN A 75 13.77 4.66 8.00
CA GLN A 75 14.07 3.57 7.06
C GLN A 75 14.20 2.22 7.78
N GLU A 76 14.76 2.18 8.99
CA GLU A 76 14.83 0.97 9.83
C GLU A 76 13.42 0.49 10.21
N MET A 77 12.55 1.37 10.72
CA MET A 77 11.16 1.04 11.05
C MET A 77 10.37 0.46 9.86
N LEU A 78 10.56 1.00 8.65
CA LEU A 78 9.92 0.48 7.44
C LEU A 78 10.46 -0.91 7.06
N GLN A 79 11.75 -1.16 7.30
CA GLN A 79 12.39 -2.46 7.06
C GLN A 79 11.96 -3.50 8.10
N GLU A 80 11.83 -3.12 9.37
CA GLU A 80 11.28 -3.96 10.44
C GLU A 80 9.87 -4.44 10.09
N GLY A 81 9.00 -3.54 9.59
CA GLY A 81 7.66 -3.92 9.12
C GLY A 81 7.67 -5.01 8.04
N ALA A 82 8.62 -4.97 7.10
CA ALA A 82 8.77 -6.02 6.08
C ALA A 82 9.27 -7.36 6.66
N VAL A 83 10.13 -7.32 7.69
CA VAL A 83 10.61 -8.50 8.41
C VAL A 83 9.48 -9.14 9.23
N GLU A 84 8.69 -8.36 9.96
CA GLU A 84 7.54 -8.86 10.73
C GLU A 84 6.47 -9.49 9.83
N LYS A 85 6.16 -8.86 8.69
CA LYS A 85 5.28 -9.45 7.67
C LYS A 85 5.81 -10.80 7.15
N THR A 86 7.13 -10.95 7.03
CA THR A 86 7.75 -12.19 6.56
C THR A 86 7.51 -13.36 7.51
N ARG A 87 7.44 -13.11 8.84
CA ARG A 87 7.14 -14.17 9.84
C ARG A 87 5.75 -14.79 9.70
N GLN A 88 4.82 -14.07 9.07
CA GLN A 88 3.43 -14.50 8.85
C GLN A 88 3.23 -15.14 7.46
N ALA A 89 4.26 -15.21 6.63
CA ALA A 89 4.17 -15.74 5.28
C ALA A 89 3.98 -17.26 5.26
N SER A 90 3.26 -17.77 4.26
CA SER A 90 3.11 -19.21 4.03
C SER A 90 4.41 -19.83 3.51
N ALA A 91 5.18 -19.07 2.72
CA ALA A 91 6.45 -19.45 2.12
C ALA A 91 7.33 -18.21 1.80
N VAL A 92 8.65 -18.40 1.75
CA VAL A 92 9.61 -17.38 1.29
C VAL A 92 10.43 -17.90 0.13
N ILE A 93 10.45 -17.16 -0.99
CA ILE A 93 11.25 -17.45 -2.18
C ILE A 93 12.51 -16.58 -2.16
N THR A 94 13.65 -17.18 -2.49
CA THR A 94 14.96 -16.53 -2.39
C THR A 94 15.84 -16.70 -3.62
N ASN A 95 16.63 -15.67 -3.89
CA ASN A 95 17.85 -15.72 -4.68
C ASN A 95 19.01 -15.45 -3.70
N PRO A 96 19.95 -16.39 -3.47
CA PRO A 96 20.91 -16.30 -2.37
C PRO A 96 21.63 -14.96 -2.29
N THR A 97 21.71 -14.40 -1.08
CA THR A 97 22.31 -13.09 -0.76
C THR A 97 21.75 -11.86 -1.47
N HIS A 98 20.80 -12.01 -2.40
CA HIS A 98 20.34 -10.92 -3.27
C HIS A 98 18.88 -10.54 -3.04
N LEU A 99 17.94 -11.50 -3.11
CA LEU A 99 16.50 -11.24 -3.08
C LEU A 99 15.79 -12.18 -2.10
N ALA A 100 14.81 -11.66 -1.37
CA ALA A 100 13.82 -12.45 -0.62
C ALA A 100 12.42 -11.91 -0.86
N ILE A 101 11.46 -12.80 -1.10
CA ILE A 101 10.06 -12.48 -1.40
C ILE A 101 9.17 -13.37 -0.55
N ALA A 102 8.34 -12.75 0.29
CA ALA A 102 7.46 -13.42 1.23
C ALA A 102 6.03 -13.48 0.66
N ILE A 103 5.48 -14.69 0.56
CA ILE A 103 4.14 -14.94 -0.02
C ILE A 103 3.21 -15.47 1.07
N LEU A 104 2.03 -14.86 1.17
CA LEU A 104 0.90 -15.41 1.91
C LEU A 104 -0.05 -16.11 0.93
N TYR A 105 -0.43 -17.33 1.28
CA TYR A 105 -1.54 -18.03 0.66
C TYR A 105 -2.30 -18.83 1.72
N ASP A 106 -3.60 -18.61 1.75
CA ASP A 106 -4.58 -19.26 2.61
C ASP A 106 -5.78 -19.63 1.72
N LYS A 107 -6.11 -20.92 1.65
CA LYS A 107 -7.14 -21.47 0.75
C LYS A 107 -8.54 -20.92 1.06
N ASP A 108 -8.79 -20.51 2.30
CA ASP A 108 -10.11 -20.05 2.76
C ASP A 108 -10.22 -18.52 2.70
N LYS A 109 -9.10 -17.79 2.81
CA LYS A 109 -9.09 -16.32 2.89
C LYS A 109 -8.65 -15.60 1.61
N THR A 110 -7.73 -16.19 0.84
CA THR A 110 -7.10 -15.52 -0.31
C THR A 110 -7.36 -16.29 -1.61
N PRO A 111 -8.08 -15.73 -2.59
CA PRO A 111 -8.39 -16.45 -3.84
C PRO A 111 -7.14 -16.67 -4.70
N LEU A 112 -6.18 -15.74 -4.64
CA LEU A 112 -4.85 -15.86 -5.22
C LEU A 112 -3.80 -15.57 -4.12
N PRO A 113 -2.56 -16.08 -4.24
CA PRO A 113 -1.48 -15.72 -3.33
C PRO A 113 -1.16 -14.22 -3.39
N VAL A 114 -0.78 -13.67 -2.23
CA VAL A 114 -0.48 -12.24 -2.01
C VAL A 114 1.00 -12.09 -1.63
N VAL A 115 1.68 -11.07 -2.17
CA VAL A 115 3.05 -10.74 -1.76
C VAL A 115 3.02 -9.85 -0.52
N LEU A 116 3.49 -10.37 0.62
CA LEU A 116 3.52 -9.61 1.88
C LEU A 116 4.71 -8.64 1.98
N ALA A 117 5.85 -9.06 1.47
CA ALA A 117 7.09 -8.29 1.53
C ALA A 117 8.05 -8.72 0.43
N LYS A 118 8.79 -7.76 -0.11
CA LYS A 118 9.94 -8.01 -0.99
C LYS A 118 11.13 -7.19 -0.49
N GLY A 119 12.33 -7.77 -0.56
CA GLY A 119 13.53 -7.13 -0.06
C GLY A 119 14.79 -7.57 -0.79
N GLU A 120 15.78 -6.70 -0.76
CA GLU A 120 17.08 -6.88 -1.42
C GLU A 120 18.24 -6.81 -0.42
N GLY A 121 19.34 -7.49 -0.73
CA GLY A 121 20.60 -7.46 0.02
C GLY A 121 20.42 -7.66 1.53
N ALA A 122 20.76 -6.65 2.34
CA ALA A 122 20.68 -6.71 3.80
C ALA A 122 19.24 -6.84 4.34
N LEU A 123 18.21 -6.41 3.61
CA LEU A 123 16.82 -6.68 3.98
C LEU A 123 16.46 -8.15 3.68
N ALA A 124 16.88 -8.66 2.51
CA ALA A 124 16.66 -10.06 2.15
C ALA A 124 17.29 -11.03 3.17
N ALA A 125 18.51 -10.76 3.63
CA ALA A 125 19.17 -11.57 4.66
C ALA A 125 18.38 -11.61 5.97
N ARG A 126 17.85 -10.45 6.44
CA ARG A 126 17.01 -10.38 7.65
C ARG A 126 15.65 -11.06 7.49
N MET A 127 15.02 -10.94 6.31
CA MET A 127 13.78 -11.67 5.99
C MET A 127 13.99 -13.19 6.05
N VAL A 128 15.09 -13.70 5.47
CA VAL A 128 15.41 -15.14 5.53
C VAL A 128 15.71 -15.61 6.95
N GLN A 129 16.40 -14.79 7.74
CA GLN A 129 16.66 -15.10 9.15
C GLN A 129 15.36 -15.17 9.96
N ALA A 130 14.48 -14.17 9.84
CA ALA A 130 13.19 -14.15 10.53
C ALA A 130 12.25 -15.29 10.08
N ALA A 131 12.28 -15.68 8.79
CA ALA A 131 11.55 -16.83 8.29
C ALA A 131 12.00 -18.15 8.95
N ARG A 132 13.32 -18.33 9.11
CA ARG A 132 13.88 -19.50 9.80
C ARG A 132 13.50 -19.53 11.29
N GLU A 133 13.52 -18.37 11.96
CA GLU A 133 13.11 -18.23 13.36
C GLU A 133 11.63 -18.56 13.58
N SER A 134 10.75 -18.21 12.62
CA SER A 134 9.32 -18.50 12.68
C SER A 134 8.91 -19.85 12.09
N GLY A 135 9.86 -20.68 11.63
CA GLY A 135 9.57 -21.97 11.00
C GLY A 135 8.90 -21.87 9.61
N VAL A 136 9.00 -20.71 8.95
CA VAL A 136 8.46 -20.50 7.61
C VAL A 136 9.41 -21.13 6.57
N PRO A 137 8.92 -22.01 5.67
CA PRO A 137 9.78 -22.69 4.70
C PRO A 137 10.36 -21.70 3.69
N VAL A 138 11.68 -21.80 3.51
CA VAL A 138 12.47 -20.96 2.61
C VAL A 138 12.90 -21.80 1.41
N LEU A 139 12.51 -21.38 0.21
CA LEU A 139 12.86 -22.04 -1.04
C LEU A 139 13.78 -21.17 -1.89
N GLN A 140 14.71 -21.82 -2.58
CA GLN A 140 15.64 -21.17 -3.50
C GLN A 140 15.13 -21.35 -4.93
N ASN A 141 14.71 -20.26 -5.58
CA ASN A 141 14.32 -20.27 -6.98
C ASN A 141 14.72 -18.91 -7.61
N ILE A 142 15.88 -18.90 -8.29
CA ILE A 142 16.49 -17.69 -8.85
C ILE A 142 15.62 -17.05 -9.95
N PRO A 143 15.13 -17.76 -10.99
CA PRO A 143 14.32 -17.12 -12.03
C PRO A 143 12.99 -16.59 -11.49
N LEU A 144 12.30 -17.34 -10.62
CA LEU A 144 11.04 -16.88 -10.03
C LEU A 144 11.25 -15.66 -9.11
N ALA A 145 12.30 -15.65 -8.28
CA ALA A 145 12.62 -14.51 -7.43
C ALA A 145 12.89 -13.22 -8.23
N ARG A 146 13.54 -13.31 -9.39
CA ARG A 146 13.77 -12.14 -10.26
C ARG A 146 12.48 -11.66 -10.90
N ALA A 147 11.72 -12.57 -11.54
CA ALA A 147 10.46 -12.24 -12.19
C ALA A 147 9.45 -11.63 -11.20
N MET A 148 9.36 -12.15 -9.98
CA MET A 148 8.52 -11.57 -8.92
C MET A 148 9.02 -10.22 -8.40
N MET A 149 10.34 -9.96 -8.34
CA MET A 149 10.84 -8.66 -7.90
C MET A 149 10.44 -7.55 -8.88
N GLU A 150 10.50 -7.85 -10.18
CA GLU A 150 10.18 -6.94 -11.28
C GLU A 150 8.67 -6.74 -11.46
N SER A 151 7.88 -7.82 -11.44
CA SER A 151 6.45 -7.80 -11.81
C SER A 151 5.45 -7.73 -10.65
N ALA A 152 5.84 -8.06 -9.41
CA ALA A 152 4.92 -8.11 -8.27
C ALA A 152 5.09 -6.92 -7.31
N GLU A 153 3.96 -6.35 -6.90
CA GLU A 153 3.90 -5.27 -5.90
C GLU A 153 3.59 -5.82 -4.50
N VAL A 154 3.99 -5.07 -3.47
CA VAL A 154 3.76 -5.44 -2.06
C VAL A 154 2.29 -5.19 -1.70
N ASP A 155 1.72 -6.08 -0.88
CA ASP A 155 0.31 -6.11 -0.48
C ASP A 155 -0.68 -6.31 -1.66
N GLN A 156 -0.20 -6.85 -2.79
CA GLN A 156 -1.02 -7.16 -3.96
C GLN A 156 -0.98 -8.65 -4.34
N TYR A 157 -1.97 -9.06 -5.14
CA TYR A 157 -2.01 -10.38 -5.76
C TYR A 157 -0.92 -10.54 -6.81
N ILE A 158 -0.45 -11.77 -6.98
CA ILE A 158 0.58 -12.12 -7.95
C ILE A 158 0.03 -12.02 -9.39
N PRO A 159 0.79 -11.45 -10.35
CA PRO A 159 0.37 -11.36 -11.75
C PRO A 159 0.13 -12.74 -12.38
N SER A 160 -0.80 -12.82 -13.32
CA SER A 160 -1.27 -14.07 -13.94
C SER A 160 -0.15 -14.94 -14.53
N GLU A 161 0.92 -14.31 -15.02
CA GLU A 161 2.09 -14.97 -15.61
C GLU A 161 2.88 -15.84 -14.61
N LEU A 162 2.82 -15.51 -13.30
CA LEU A 162 3.60 -16.20 -12.26
C LEU A 162 2.76 -17.13 -11.37
N VAL A 163 1.44 -17.20 -11.61
CA VAL A 163 0.52 -18.02 -10.80
C VAL A 163 0.89 -19.50 -10.83
N GLU A 164 1.27 -20.04 -12.00
CA GLU A 164 1.62 -21.46 -12.15
C GLU A 164 2.89 -21.82 -11.36
N ALA A 165 3.96 -21.03 -11.52
CA ALA A 165 5.24 -21.23 -10.84
C ALA A 165 5.12 -21.07 -9.31
N VAL A 166 4.29 -20.12 -8.83
CA VAL A 166 4.03 -19.96 -7.40
C VAL A 166 3.16 -21.10 -6.86
N ALA A 167 2.18 -21.59 -7.63
CA ALA A 167 1.39 -22.75 -7.24
C ALA A 167 2.26 -24.02 -7.10
N GLU A 168 3.30 -24.17 -7.93
CA GLU A 168 4.29 -25.25 -7.77
C GLU A 168 5.08 -25.14 -6.46
N VAL A 169 5.61 -23.95 -6.16
CA VAL A 169 6.30 -23.68 -4.89
C VAL A 169 5.40 -23.96 -3.68
N LEU A 170 4.13 -23.54 -3.74
CA LEU A 170 3.17 -23.78 -2.67
C LEU A 170 2.84 -25.27 -2.48
N ARG A 171 2.73 -26.05 -3.57
CA ARG A 171 2.58 -27.52 -3.47
C ARG A 171 3.77 -28.17 -2.78
N MET A 172 5.00 -27.75 -3.12
CA MET A 172 6.22 -28.29 -2.50
C MET A 172 6.33 -27.91 -1.02
N VAL A 173 5.96 -26.68 -0.65
CA VAL A 173 5.83 -26.22 0.73
C VAL A 173 4.84 -27.06 1.54
N GLU A 174 3.68 -27.37 0.95
CA GLU A 174 2.62 -28.12 1.63
C GLU A 174 3.01 -29.59 1.82
N ALA A 175 3.73 -30.19 0.87
CA ALA A 175 4.35 -31.51 1.03
C ALA A 175 5.40 -31.54 2.16
N MET A 176 6.33 -30.57 2.18
CA MET A 176 7.34 -30.44 3.25
C MET A 176 6.72 -30.28 4.65
N LYS A 177 5.57 -29.61 4.76
CA LYS A 177 4.82 -29.48 6.03
C LYS A 177 4.16 -30.79 6.45
N GLN A 178 3.67 -31.60 5.50
CA GLN A 178 3.05 -32.90 5.79
C GLN A 178 4.07 -33.93 6.27
N GLU A 179 5.27 -33.97 5.67
CA GLU A 179 6.36 -34.86 6.11
C GLU A 179 6.84 -34.59 7.55
N HIS A 180 6.65 -33.36 8.05
CA HIS A 180 7.07 -32.96 9.40
C HIS A 180 6.04 -33.26 10.50
N ASN A 181 4.84 -33.75 10.18
CA ASN A 181 3.78 -34.04 11.14
C ASN A 181 3.41 -35.54 11.16
N PRO A 182 4.23 -36.40 11.81
CA PRO A 182 3.93 -37.81 12.02
C PRO A 182 2.82 -38.06 13.07
#